data_AF-A0A9Q1G0W4-F1
#
_entry.id   AF-A0A9Q1G0W4-F1
#
_cell.length_a   1.000
_cell.length_b   1.000
_cell.length_c   1.000
_cell.angle_alpha   90.00
_cell.angle_beta   90.00
_cell.angle_gamma   90.00
#
_symmetry.space_group_name_H-M   'P 1'
#
loop_
_entity.id
_entity.type
_entity.pdbx_description
1 polymer ?
#
loop_
_entity_poly.entity_id
_entity_poly.type
_entity_poly.pdbx_seq_one_letter_code
_entity_poly.pdbx_strand_id
1 'polypeptide(L)'
;MSDEKRVSASKLIPIVRMIQHKVSEKTKLMTQESSRQLGVHLQQEFHARCSGIETVRVLAMAALLDPRFKVLGFGNASLMKDAEKNLTAECASLIRSSTDHQLTTQDNPAAQATVSSAPTDGENLWDLLDIRVSEAQRVQSATADATVEVK
;
A
#
# COMPACT_ATOMS: atom_id res chain seq x y z
N MET A 1 -9.33 -13.59 -10.63
CA MET A 1 -8.89 -12.47 -11.50
C MET A 1 -10.02 -11.84 -12.32
N SER A 2 -11.25 -12.39 -12.32
CA SER A 2 -12.32 -11.96 -13.26
C SER A 2 -13.19 -10.78 -12.78
N ASP A 3 -13.13 -10.38 -11.49
CA ASP A 3 -14.00 -9.33 -10.93
C ASP A 3 -13.32 -7.96 -10.76
N GLU A 4 -12.02 -7.84 -11.01
CA GLU A 4 -11.32 -6.55 -10.91
C GLU A 4 -11.34 -5.85 -12.29
N LYS A 5 -12.37 -5.01 -12.52
CA LYS A 5 -12.53 -4.19 -13.74
C LYS A 5 -11.38 -3.20 -14.02
N ARG A 6 -10.35 -3.11 -13.16
CA ARG A 6 -9.23 -2.16 -13.30
C ARG A 6 -7.89 -2.86 -13.09
N VAL A 7 -6.99 -2.69 -14.05
CA VAL A 7 -5.58 -3.06 -13.91
C VAL A 7 -4.98 -2.17 -12.82
N SER A 8 -4.51 -2.77 -11.73
CA SER A 8 -3.87 -2.04 -10.62
C SER A 8 -2.36 -2.16 -10.74
N ALA A 9 -1.66 -1.02 -10.67
CA ALA A 9 -0.20 -0.96 -10.65
C ALA A 9 0.40 -1.81 -9.51
N SER A 10 -0.33 -1.96 -8.39
CA SER A 10 0.10 -2.77 -7.25
C SER A 10 0.35 -4.25 -7.56
N LYS A 11 -0.24 -4.77 -8.64
CA LYS A 11 -0.13 -6.18 -9.02
C LYS A 11 1.07 -6.47 -9.92
N LEU A 12 1.69 -5.45 -10.50
CA LEU A 12 2.73 -5.65 -11.51
C LEU A 12 3.96 -6.35 -10.91
N ILE A 13 4.46 -5.88 -9.77
CA ILE A 13 5.61 -6.49 -9.09
C ILE A 13 5.30 -7.97 -8.71
N PRO A 14 4.19 -8.29 -8.01
CA PRO A 14 3.82 -9.68 -7.72
C PRO A 14 3.66 -10.57 -8.95
N ILE A 15 3.01 -10.08 -10.03
CA ILE A 15 2.79 -10.86 -11.26
C ILE A 15 4.12 -11.20 -11.92
N VAL A 16 5.02 -10.22 -12.05
CA VAL A 16 6.34 -10.40 -12.65
C VAL A 16 7.13 -11.46 -11.89
N ARG A 17 7.11 -11.39 -10.56
CA ARG A 17 7.75 -12.38 -9.68
C ARG A 17 7.12 -13.77 -9.82
N MET A 18 5.80 -13.87 -9.88
CA MET A 18 5.11 -15.15 -10.07
C MET A 18 5.44 -15.78 -11.43
N ILE A 19 5.54 -14.98 -12.49
CA ILE A 19 5.93 -15.47 -13.81
C ILE A 19 7.37 -15.98 -13.78
N GLN A 20 8.33 -15.23 -13.21
CA GLN A 20 9.72 -15.69 -13.04
C GLN A 20 9.78 -17.03 -12.31
N HIS A 21 9.04 -17.14 -11.20
CA HIS A 21 8.96 -18.37 -10.42
C HIS A 21 8.42 -19.52 -11.28
N LYS A 22 7.27 -19.35 -11.95
CA LYS A 22 6.66 -20.40 -12.77
C LYS A 22 7.52 -20.81 -13.97
N VAL A 23 8.19 -19.87 -14.63
CA VAL A 23 9.13 -20.16 -15.71
C VAL A 23 10.32 -20.94 -15.15
N SER A 24 10.87 -20.55 -14.00
CA SER A 24 12.00 -21.28 -13.38
C SER A 24 11.64 -22.70 -12.97
N GLU A 25 10.49 -22.88 -12.34
CA GLU A 25 10.01 -24.20 -11.93
C GLU A 25 9.77 -25.10 -13.15
N LYS A 26 9.11 -24.58 -14.18
CA LYS A 26 8.86 -25.36 -15.40
C LYS A 26 10.15 -25.72 -16.14
N THR A 27 11.12 -24.80 -16.17
CA THR A 27 12.43 -25.05 -16.80
C THR A 27 13.19 -26.17 -16.08
N LYS A 28 13.11 -26.26 -14.74
CA LYS A 28 13.73 -27.34 -13.95
C LYS A 28 13.09 -28.71 -14.20
N LEU A 29 11.77 -28.75 -14.45
CA LEU A 29 11.00 -29.98 -14.66
C LEU A 29 11.11 -30.52 -16.10
N MET A 30 11.71 -29.76 -17.02
CA MET A 30 11.86 -30.18 -18.41
C MET A 30 12.95 -31.24 -18.56
N THR A 31 12.58 -32.39 -19.11
CA THR A 31 13.48 -33.52 -19.37
C THR A 31 14.21 -33.42 -20.72
N GLN A 32 13.62 -32.72 -21.69
CA GLN A 32 14.20 -32.54 -23.02
C GLN A 32 15.12 -31.31 -23.09
N GLU A 33 16.33 -31.48 -23.62
CA GLU A 33 17.35 -30.43 -23.69
C GLU A 33 16.90 -29.19 -24.49
N SER A 34 16.25 -29.38 -25.64
CA SER A 34 15.70 -28.27 -26.45
C SER A 34 14.66 -27.45 -25.71
N SER A 35 13.79 -28.11 -24.94
CA SER A 35 12.78 -27.46 -24.10
C SER A 35 13.43 -26.68 -22.94
N ARG A 36 14.48 -27.24 -22.33
CA ARG A 36 15.25 -26.59 -21.27
C ARG A 36 15.97 -25.33 -21.79
N GLN A 37 16.58 -25.39 -22.97
CA GLN A 37 17.22 -24.23 -23.60
C GLN A 37 16.23 -23.09 -23.87
N LEU A 38 15.02 -23.42 -24.36
CA LEU A 38 13.94 -22.44 -24.51
C LEU A 38 13.55 -21.82 -23.16
N GLY A 39 13.44 -22.63 -22.11
CA GLY A 39 13.16 -22.16 -20.76
C GLY A 39 14.20 -21.16 -20.26
N VAL A 40 15.49 -21.48 -20.40
CA VAL A 40 16.60 -20.60 -20.03
C VAL A 40 16.59 -19.29 -20.82
N HIS A 41 16.38 -19.36 -22.13
CA HIS A 41 16.29 -18.16 -22.98
C HIS A 41 15.12 -17.26 -22.58
N LEU A 42 13.95 -17.86 -22.30
CA LEU A 42 12.78 -17.14 -21.82
C LEU A 42 13.04 -16.47 -20.46
N GLN A 43 13.75 -17.14 -19.54
CA GLN A 43 14.14 -16.53 -18.27
C GLN A 43 15.05 -15.32 -18.47
N GLN A 44 16.02 -15.42 -19.38
CA GLN A 44 16.95 -14.33 -19.69
C GLN A 44 16.22 -13.13 -20.29
N GLU A 45 15.38 -13.34 -21.31
CA GLU A 45 14.57 -12.29 -21.93
C GLU A 45 13.60 -11.64 -20.92
N PHE A 46 12.95 -12.47 -20.09
CA PHE A 46 12.03 -11.97 -19.08
C PHE A 46 12.77 -11.14 -18.02
N HIS A 47 13.93 -11.61 -17.56
CA HIS A 47 14.77 -10.84 -16.65
C HIS A 47 15.23 -9.52 -17.30
N ALA A 48 15.72 -9.56 -18.54
CA ALA A 48 16.20 -8.37 -19.25
C ALA A 48 15.11 -7.28 -19.36
N ARG A 49 13.85 -7.67 -19.60
CA ARG A 49 12.73 -6.74 -19.77
C ARG A 49 12.09 -6.30 -18.45
N CYS A 50 12.10 -7.17 -17.43
CA CYS A 50 11.30 -6.96 -16.21
C CYS A 50 12.13 -6.74 -14.94
N SER A 51 13.46 -6.82 -14.98
CA SER A 51 14.34 -6.61 -13.82
C SER A 51 14.18 -5.22 -13.19
N GLY A 52 13.90 -4.21 -14.00
CA GLY A 52 13.76 -2.82 -13.56
C GLY A 52 12.41 -2.47 -12.92
N ILE A 53 11.42 -3.36 -12.92
CA ILE A 53 10.06 -3.03 -12.50
C ILE A 53 9.99 -2.61 -11.02
N GLU A 54 10.82 -3.21 -10.16
CA GLU A 54 10.91 -2.83 -8.73
C GLU A 54 11.63 -1.49 -8.51
N THR A 55 12.42 -1.01 -9.47
CA THR A 55 13.10 0.29 -9.39
C THR A 55 12.17 1.46 -9.73
N VAL A 56 11.06 1.19 -10.42
CA VAL A 56 10.08 2.21 -10.77
C VAL A 56 9.32 2.62 -9.51
N ARG A 57 9.63 3.81 -8.99
CA ARG A 57 9.07 4.34 -7.73
C ARG A 57 7.55 4.21 -7.64
N VAL A 58 6.82 4.56 -8.69
CA VAL A 58 5.34 4.49 -8.69
C VAL A 58 4.84 3.06 -8.50
N LEU A 59 5.51 2.06 -9.11
CA LEU A 59 5.13 0.66 -8.99
C LEU A 59 5.52 0.11 -7.61
N ALA A 60 6.70 0.46 -7.11
CA ALA A 60 7.15 0.11 -5.77
C ALA A 60 6.21 0.67 -4.69
N MET A 61 5.85 1.96 -4.79
CA MET A 61 4.89 2.59 -3.88
C MET A 61 3.50 1.96 -3.97
N ALA A 62 2.99 1.74 -5.19
CA ALA A 62 1.69 1.10 -5.37
C ALA A 62 1.63 -0.31 -4.80
N ALA A 63 2.70 -1.11 -4.95
CA ALA A 63 2.78 -2.45 -4.38
C ALA A 63 2.92 -2.43 -2.85
N LEU A 64 3.72 -1.50 -2.30
CA LEU A 64 3.94 -1.35 -0.87
C LEU A 64 2.66 -0.90 -0.13
N LEU A 65 1.90 0.02 -0.73
CA LEU A 65 0.65 0.54 -0.19
C LEU A 65 -0.52 -0.45 -0.30
N ASP A 66 -0.43 -1.46 -1.17
CA ASP A 66 -1.46 -2.50 -1.27
C ASP A 66 -1.32 -3.50 -0.10
N PRO A 67 -2.31 -3.57 0.83
CA PRO A 67 -2.20 -4.39 2.04
C PRO A 67 -2.00 -5.88 1.76
N ARG A 68 -2.38 -6.35 0.57
CA ARG A 68 -2.26 -7.76 0.17
C ARG A 68 -0.81 -8.16 -0.11
N PHE A 69 0.03 -7.20 -0.52
CA PHE A 69 1.41 -7.45 -0.92
C PHE A 69 2.39 -6.85 0.07
N LYS A 70 2.25 -5.56 0.41
CA LYS A 70 3.19 -4.82 1.26
C LYS A 70 4.65 -5.16 0.88
N VAL A 71 5.44 -5.64 1.84
CA VAL A 71 6.81 -6.10 1.66
C VAL A 71 6.94 -7.45 0.95
N LEU A 72 5.91 -8.31 1.00
CA LEU A 72 5.92 -9.66 0.40
C LEU A 72 5.86 -9.62 -1.13
N GLY A 73 5.41 -8.50 -1.71
CA GLY A 73 5.37 -8.33 -3.16
C GLY A 73 6.76 -8.28 -3.79
N PHE A 74 7.76 -7.76 -3.08
CA PHE A 74 9.08 -7.49 -3.62
C PHE A 74 9.95 -8.74 -3.73
N GLY A 75 10.73 -8.83 -4.80
CA GLY A 75 11.76 -9.83 -4.97
C GLY A 75 13.12 -9.42 -4.43
N ASN A 76 13.41 -8.11 -4.40
CA ASN A 76 14.65 -7.58 -3.85
C ASN A 76 14.42 -6.83 -2.52
N ALA A 77 15.04 -7.35 -1.45
CA ALA A 77 14.95 -6.76 -0.12
C ALA A 77 15.57 -5.37 -0.02
N SER A 78 16.57 -5.02 -0.86
CA SER A 78 17.15 -3.67 -0.85
C SER A 78 16.17 -2.65 -1.43
N LEU A 79 15.55 -2.96 -2.56
CA LEU A 79 14.57 -2.10 -3.23
C LEU A 79 13.30 -1.92 -2.39
N MET A 80 12.89 -2.98 -1.67
CA MET A 80 11.82 -2.90 -0.69
C MET A 80 12.13 -1.90 0.43
N LYS A 81 13.31 -1.98 1.04
CA LYS A 81 13.72 -1.05 2.12
C LYS A 81 13.85 0.39 1.61
N ASP A 82 14.36 0.57 0.40
CA ASP A 82 14.44 1.89 -0.23
C ASP A 82 13.04 2.46 -0.49
N ALA A 83 12.09 1.63 -0.91
CA ALA A 83 10.69 2.01 -1.06
C ALA A 83 10.08 2.43 0.29
N GLU A 84 10.28 1.66 1.36
CA GLU A 84 9.82 2.02 2.71
C GLU A 84 10.41 3.35 3.18
N LYS A 85 11.74 3.52 3.06
CA LYS A 85 12.42 4.77 3.45
C LYS A 85 11.86 5.96 2.69
N ASN A 86 11.65 5.81 1.38
CA ASN A 86 11.06 6.85 0.55
C ASN A 86 9.64 7.19 1.00
N LEU A 87 8.80 6.18 1.27
CA LEU A 87 7.43 6.39 1.75
C LEU A 87 7.43 7.12 3.11
N THR A 88 8.29 6.70 4.04
CA THR A 88 8.43 7.35 5.34
C THR A 88 8.88 8.80 5.20
N ALA A 89 9.82 9.10 4.31
CA ALA A 89 10.30 10.46 4.06
C ALA A 89 9.19 11.35 3.49
N GLU A 90 8.38 10.85 2.55
CA GLU A 90 7.21 11.56 2.00
C GLU A 90 6.18 11.84 3.09
N CYS A 91 5.78 10.83 3.86
CA CYS A 91 4.84 11.01 4.96
C CYS A 91 5.34 12.04 5.98
N ALA A 92 6.62 11.97 6.35
CA ALA A 92 7.22 12.94 7.27
C ALA A 92 7.23 14.36 6.69
N SER A 93 7.42 14.50 5.37
CA SER A 93 7.34 15.79 4.69
C SER A 93 5.91 16.34 4.69
N LEU A 94 4.93 15.51 4.36
CA LEU A 94 3.51 15.89 4.37
C LEU A 94 3.04 16.32 5.76
N ILE A 95 3.46 15.61 6.80
CA ILE A 95 3.14 15.97 8.20
C ILE A 95 3.73 17.34 8.55
N ARG A 96 5.03 17.57 8.29
CA ARG A 96 5.68 18.86 8.56
C ARG A 96 5.00 20.01 7.83
N SER A 97 4.71 19.84 6.54
CA SER A 97 4.02 20.86 5.75
C SER A 97 2.59 21.14 6.24
N SER A 98 1.92 20.14 6.81
CA SER A 98 0.60 20.33 7.43
C SER A 98 0.69 21.10 8.76
N THR A 99 1.76 20.89 9.54
CA THR A 99 2.02 21.63 10.78
C THR A 99 2.38 23.09 10.54
N ASP A 100 3.21 23.38 9.52
CA ASP A 100 3.57 24.77 9.17
C ASP A 100 2.34 25.58 8.70
N HIS A 101 1.35 24.92 8.10
CA HIS A 101 0.12 25.59 7.66
C HIS A 101 -0.84 25.94 8.82
N GLN A 102 -0.74 25.26 9.97
CA GLN A 102 -1.53 25.57 11.18
C GLN A 102 -0.92 26.69 12.04
N LEU A 103 0.36 27.01 11.88
CA LEU A 103 1.06 28.02 12.68
C LEU A 103 0.95 29.46 12.14
N THR A 104 0.25 29.68 11.01
CA THR A 104 0.08 31.01 10.40
C THR A 104 -1.22 31.75 10.75
N THR A 105 -2.02 31.27 11.71
CA THR A 105 -3.23 31.96 12.18
C THR A 105 -3.16 32.30 13.66
N GLN A 106 -2.18 33.10 14.08
CA GLN A 106 -2.25 33.78 15.38
C GLN A 106 -1.43 35.06 15.40
N ASP A 107 -2.07 36.20 15.09
CA ASP A 107 -1.92 37.44 15.87
C ASP A 107 -2.87 38.55 15.36
N ASN A 108 -3.93 38.82 16.13
CA ASN A 108 -4.46 40.19 16.28
C ASN A 108 -5.37 40.27 17.54
N PRO A 109 -5.11 41.18 18.51
CA PRO A 109 -5.98 41.38 19.66
C PRO A 109 -6.79 42.69 19.51
N ALA A 110 -8.12 42.62 19.35
CA ALA A 110 -9.06 43.64 19.86
C ALA A 110 -10.55 43.32 19.58
N ALA A 111 -11.33 43.36 20.67
CA ALA A 111 -12.73 43.81 20.79
C ALA A 111 -13.92 42.94 20.28
N GLN A 112 -14.52 42.23 21.24
CA GLN A 112 -15.98 42.13 21.59
C GLN A 112 -17.05 41.99 20.49
N ALA A 113 -17.73 40.83 20.46
CA ALA A 113 -19.09 40.59 21.05
C ALA A 113 -19.89 39.50 20.28
N THR A 114 -20.33 38.47 21.03
CA THR A 114 -21.50 37.56 20.87
C THR A 114 -22.27 37.62 19.54
N VAL A 115 -22.41 36.55 18.74
CA VAL A 115 -23.29 35.38 18.91
C VAL A 115 -23.00 34.32 17.82
N SER A 116 -23.26 33.05 18.13
CA SER A 116 -23.01 31.84 17.35
C SER A 116 -23.01 31.97 15.83
N SER A 117 -21.84 31.81 15.23
CA SER A 117 -21.69 31.13 13.95
C SER A 117 -20.69 30.01 14.16
N ALA A 118 -21.15 28.77 14.02
CA ALA A 118 -20.28 27.61 14.03
C ALA A 118 -19.21 27.83 12.95
N PRO A 119 -17.92 27.67 13.25
CA PRO A 119 -16.97 27.43 12.20
C PRO A 119 -17.36 26.06 11.65
N THR A 120 -17.79 25.99 10.39
CA THR A 120 -17.61 24.75 9.62
C THR A 120 -16.11 24.61 9.39
N ASP A 121 -15.40 24.29 10.48
CA ASP A 121 -14.06 23.72 10.45
C ASP A 121 -14.20 22.45 9.64
N GLY A 122 -13.48 22.41 8.51
CA GLY A 122 -13.55 21.35 7.54
C GLY A 122 -13.50 20.00 8.25
N GLU A 123 -14.61 19.26 8.17
CA GLU A 123 -14.77 17.95 8.76
C GLU A 123 -13.55 17.11 8.39
N ASN A 124 -12.66 16.90 9.36
CA ASN A 124 -11.44 16.16 9.13
C ASN A 124 -11.85 14.74 8.77
N LEU A 125 -11.72 14.40 7.48
CA LEU A 125 -12.15 13.13 6.90
C LEU A 125 -11.53 11.93 7.64
N TRP A 126 -10.39 12.14 8.29
CA TRP A 126 -9.74 11.14 9.14
C TRP A 126 -10.49 10.89 10.45
N ASP A 127 -11.07 11.92 11.07
CA ASP A 127 -11.86 11.77 12.31
C ASP A 127 -13.14 10.98 12.03
N LEU A 128 -13.79 11.22 10.87
CA LEU A 128 -14.95 10.42 10.44
C LEU A 128 -14.58 8.96 10.17
N LEU A 129 -13.38 8.71 9.62
CA LEU A 129 -12.88 7.35 9.41
C LEU A 129 -12.58 6.65 10.74
N ASP A 130 -11.91 7.33 11.67
CA ASP A 130 -11.55 6.78 12.98
C ASP A 130 -12.79 6.48 13.84
N ILE A 131 -13.82 7.32 13.76
CA ILE A 131 -15.13 7.06 14.38
C ILE A 131 -15.72 5.76 13.81
N ARG A 132 -15.75 5.61 12.47
CA ARG A 132 -16.31 4.42 11.80
C ARG A 132 -15.55 3.14 12.14
N VAL A 133 -14.22 3.20 12.22
CA VAL A 133 -13.37 2.05 12.57
C VAL A 133 -13.61 1.65 14.03
N SER A 134 -13.69 2.62 14.94
CA SER A 134 -13.96 2.39 16.36
C SER A 134 -15.35 1.76 16.59
N GLU A 135 -16.36 2.24 15.86
CA GLU A 135 -17.70 1.65 15.88
C GLU A 135 -17.72 0.20 15.38
N ALA A 136 -17.03 -0.08 14.27
CA ALA A 136 -16.94 -1.43 13.70
C ALA A 136 -16.25 -2.42 14.66
N GLN A 137 -15.20 -1.99 15.37
CA GLN A 137 -14.51 -2.80 16.38
C GLN A 137 -15.39 -3.07 17.61
N ARG A 138 -16.20 -2.09 18.02
CA ARG A 138 -17.14 -2.24 19.15
C ARG A 138 -18.22 -3.29 18.88
N VAL A 139 -18.73 -3.36 17.64
CA VAL A 139 -19.74 -4.35 17.23
C VAL A 139 -19.16 -5.77 17.18
N GLN A 140 -17.89 -5.93 16.77
CA GLN A 140 -17.22 -7.23 16.77
C GLN A 140 -16.99 -7.76 18.20
N SER A 141 -16.62 -6.89 19.15
CA SER A 141 -16.45 -7.28 20.55
C SER A 141 -17.77 -7.67 21.21
N ALA A 142 -18.87 -6.98 20.92
CA ALA A 142 -20.19 -7.29 21.47
C ALA A 142 -20.76 -8.63 20.95
N THR A 143 -20.46 -8.99 19.69
CA THR A 143 -20.92 -10.26 19.10
C THR A 143 -20.08 -11.44 19.58
N ALA A 144 -18.79 -11.25 19.87
CA ALA A 144 -17.92 -12.27 20.45
C ALA A 144 -18.28 -12.60 21.92
N ASP A 145 -18.76 -11.61 22.69
CA ASP A 145 -19.13 -11.76 24.10
C ASP A 145 -20.46 -12.52 24.29
N ALA A 146 -21.35 -12.49 23.31
CA ALA A 146 -22.66 -13.16 23.36
C ALA A 146 -22.61 -14.70 23.22
N THR A 147 -21.44 -15.32 23.10
CA THR A 147 -21.30 -16.79 22.89
C THR A 147 -20.80 -17.54 24.13
N VAL A 148 -20.58 -16.88 25.27
CA VAL A 148 -19.91 -17.52 26.45
C VAL A 148 -20.85 -17.91 27.60
N GLU A 149 -22.15 -17.61 27.57
CA GLU A 149 -23.06 -18.03 28.65
C GLU A 149 -24.16 -18.99 28.18
N VAL A 150 -23.82 -20.28 28.10
CA VAL A 150 -24.77 -21.38 28.33
C VAL A 150 -24.15 -22.31 29.35
N LYS A 151 -24.72 -22.33 30.56
CA LYS A 151 -24.40 -23.28 31.63
C LYS A 151 -25.67 -23.97 32.07
#